data_AF-A0A090X9N0-F1
#
_entry.id   AF-A0A090X9N0-F1
#
_cell.length_a   1.000
_cell.length_b   1.000
_cell.length_c   1.000
_cell.angle_alpha   90.00
_cell.angle_beta   90.00
_cell.angle_gamma   90.00
#
_symmetry.space_group_name_H-M   'P 1'
#
loop_
_entity.id
_entity.type
_entity.pdbx_description
1 polymer ?
#
loop_
_entity_poly.entity_id
_entity_poly.type
_entity_poly.pdbx_seq_one_letter_code
_entity_poly.pdbx_strand_id
1 'polypeptide(L)'
;ETFQIKMQQRWSKLGGKHWVKKRTYKVTNAGRRANNVNMLRSSQKVTENEYTLKLGAKLGSRWTSNQQKLILEITGEHPAPNVLKFTRLRADGPLGHPLLYSDYNKCHIVRIMKKNSEDYVCDLLLTNEAAKESPPTDCEEKFTKYCPGTPIEVYKAGCDKPGTKTP
;
A
#
# COMPACT_ATOMS: atom_id res chain seq x y z
N GLU A 1 -22.72 6.14 -19.98
CA GLU A 1 -21.28 6.49 -19.87
C GLU A 1 -20.56 5.52 -18.95
N THR A 2 -19.63 4.78 -19.53
CA THR A 2 -19.07 3.54 -19.02
C THR A 2 -18.08 3.78 -17.87
N PHE A 3 -18.08 2.86 -16.90
CA PHE A 3 -17.19 2.77 -15.73
C PHE A 3 -15.68 2.96 -16.05
N GLN A 4 -15.30 2.88 -17.32
CA GLN A 4 -13.95 2.96 -17.89
C GLN A 4 -13.24 4.29 -17.69
N ILE A 5 -13.92 5.40 -17.99
CA ILE A 5 -13.32 6.74 -17.84
C ILE A 5 -13.02 7.01 -16.35
N LYS A 6 -13.82 6.43 -15.45
CA LYS A 6 -13.73 6.68 -14.00
C LYS A 6 -12.46 6.11 -13.40
N MET A 7 -11.94 4.94 -13.80
CA MET A 7 -10.84 4.31 -13.06
C MET A 7 -9.45 4.90 -13.38
N GLN A 8 -9.15 5.20 -14.66
CA GLN A 8 -7.95 5.94 -15.05
C GLN A 8 -7.95 7.37 -14.47
N GLN A 9 -9.09 8.07 -14.52
CA GLN A 9 -9.21 9.40 -13.88
C GLN A 9 -9.05 9.33 -12.36
N ARG A 10 -9.49 8.24 -11.72
CA ARG A 10 -9.41 8.07 -10.25
C ARG A 10 -8.03 7.65 -9.76
N TRP A 11 -7.12 7.17 -10.60
CA TRP A 11 -5.75 6.88 -10.17
C TRP A 11 -5.00 8.14 -9.73
N SER A 12 -5.30 9.30 -10.34
CA SER A 12 -4.81 10.60 -9.84
C SER A 12 -5.17 10.84 -8.37
N LYS A 13 -6.28 10.27 -7.89
CA LYS A 13 -6.75 10.32 -6.49
C LYS A 13 -6.04 9.32 -5.56
N LEU A 14 -5.30 8.38 -6.13
CA LEU A 14 -4.34 7.52 -5.45
C LEU A 14 -2.94 8.15 -5.43
N GLY A 15 -2.84 9.39 -5.93
CA GLY A 15 -1.75 10.32 -5.71
C GLY A 15 -1.68 10.74 -4.24
N GLY A 16 -0.47 10.81 -3.68
CA GLY A 16 -0.26 11.32 -2.33
C GLY A 16 0.40 10.31 -1.40
N LYS A 17 0.34 10.60 -0.10
CA LYS A 17 0.95 9.77 0.94
C LYS A 17 -0.11 8.85 1.53
N HIS A 18 0.15 7.55 1.46
CA HIS A 18 -0.67 6.49 2.04
C HIS A 18 0.15 5.70 3.06
N TRP A 19 -0.49 5.28 4.14
CA TRP A 19 0.08 4.52 5.23
C TRP A 19 -0.52 3.12 5.26
N VAL A 20 0.33 2.11 5.44
CA VAL A 20 -0.15 0.77 5.77
C VAL A 20 -0.69 0.81 7.19
N LYS A 21 -2.01 0.76 7.34
CA LYS A 21 -2.69 0.72 8.63
C LYS A 21 -2.67 -0.67 9.22
N LYS A 22 -3.02 -1.68 8.41
CA LYS A 22 -3.02 -3.10 8.78
C LYS A 22 -2.41 -3.94 7.67
N ARG A 23 -1.87 -5.11 8.03
CA ARG A 23 -1.42 -6.14 7.08
C ARG A 23 -1.65 -7.55 7.62
N THR A 24 -1.70 -8.56 6.76
CA THR A 24 -1.91 -9.97 7.17
C THR A 24 -0.63 -10.81 7.22
N TYR A 25 0.55 -10.19 7.21
CA TYR A 25 1.83 -10.89 7.19
C TYR A 25 2.90 -10.23 8.04
N LYS A 26 3.86 -11.03 8.50
CA LYS A 26 5.05 -10.54 9.19
C LYS A 26 6.12 -10.17 8.17
N VAL A 27 6.76 -9.02 8.35
CA VAL A 27 7.97 -8.65 7.62
C VAL A 27 9.17 -9.06 8.45
N THR A 28 9.84 -10.12 8.02
CA THR A 28 11.11 -10.59 8.60
C THR A 28 12.27 -9.88 7.92
N ASN A 29 12.68 -8.75 8.47
CA ASN A 29 14.02 -8.21 8.20
C ASN A 29 14.96 -8.79 9.26
N ALA A 30 15.91 -9.63 8.84
CA ALA A 30 17.08 -10.11 9.61
C ALA A 30 17.07 -9.76 11.11
N GLY A 31 16.29 -10.51 11.90
CA GLY A 31 16.35 -10.48 13.37
C GLY A 31 15.66 -9.32 14.09
N ARG A 32 14.94 -8.39 13.44
CA ARG A 32 14.19 -7.33 14.15
C ARG A 32 12.71 -7.37 13.77
N ARG A 33 11.85 -7.57 14.78
CA ARG A 33 10.38 -7.48 14.68
C ARG A 33 10.01 -6.09 14.16
N ALA A 34 9.86 -5.99 12.86
CA ALA A 34 9.70 -4.74 12.16
C ALA A 34 8.19 -4.40 12.14
N ASN A 35 7.72 -3.80 13.24
CA ASN A 35 6.52 -2.95 13.27
C ASN A 35 6.78 -1.67 12.46
N ASN A 36 7.21 -1.86 11.22
CA ASN A 36 7.67 -0.79 10.36
C ASN A 36 6.46 -0.08 9.83
N VAL A 37 6.32 1.19 10.19
CA VAL A 37 5.36 2.08 9.57
C VAL A 37 5.69 2.15 8.10
N ASN A 38 4.87 1.54 7.26
CA ASN A 38 5.08 1.52 5.81
C ASN A 38 4.29 2.64 5.16
N MET A 39 4.97 3.38 4.28
CA MET A 39 4.41 4.52 3.57
C MET A 39 4.57 4.30 2.08
N LEU A 40 3.49 4.49 1.31
CA LEU A 40 3.53 4.59 -0.13
C LEU A 40 3.27 6.05 -0.48
N ARG A 41 4.23 6.71 -1.13
CA ARG A 41 4.01 8.05 -1.71
C ARG A 41 4.16 8.00 -3.22
N SER A 42 3.05 8.09 -3.93
CA SER A 42 3.03 8.33 -5.38
C SER A 42 3.22 9.84 -5.58
N SER A 43 4.28 10.26 -6.28
CA SER A 43 4.61 11.69 -6.38
C SER A 43 4.44 12.28 -7.77
N GLN A 44 4.69 11.51 -8.84
CA GLN A 44 4.71 12.04 -10.20
C GLN A 44 4.27 10.99 -11.21
N LYS A 45 3.35 11.37 -12.09
CA LYS A 45 2.99 10.62 -13.29
C LYS A 45 4.14 10.78 -14.30
N VAL A 46 4.74 9.67 -14.71
CA VAL A 46 5.82 9.63 -15.70
C VAL A 46 5.21 9.45 -17.10
N THR A 47 4.31 8.48 -17.23
CA THR A 47 3.49 8.24 -18.43
C THR A 47 2.05 7.94 -18.02
N GLU A 48 1.17 7.56 -18.95
CA GLU A 48 -0.22 7.21 -18.63
C GLU A 48 -0.34 6.16 -17.52
N ASN A 49 0.51 5.12 -17.57
CA ASN A 49 0.47 3.96 -16.69
C ASN A 49 1.73 3.81 -15.82
N GLU A 50 2.69 4.75 -15.87
CA GLU A 50 3.91 4.71 -15.07
C GLU A 50 3.98 5.89 -14.10
N TYR A 51 4.30 5.60 -12.84
CA TYR A 51 4.39 6.56 -11.74
C TYR A 51 5.68 6.35 -10.95
N THR A 52 6.19 7.43 -10.36
CA THR A 52 7.23 7.33 -9.32
C THR A 52 6.60 7.04 -7.97
N LEU A 53 6.99 5.92 -7.37
CA LEU A 53 6.59 5.49 -6.03
C LEU A 53 7.78 5.60 -5.07
N LYS A 54 7.60 6.34 -3.99
CA LYS A 54 8.51 6.35 -2.84
C LYS A 54 7.95 5.43 -1.75
N LEU A 55 8.59 4.28 -1.57
CA LEU A 55 8.25 3.33 -0.50
C LEU A 55 9.12 3.61 0.73
N GLY A 56 8.49 3.87 1.87
CA GLY A 56 9.13 4.18 3.14
C GLY A 56 8.87 3.14 4.22
N ALA A 57 9.80 3.03 5.17
CA ALA A 57 9.67 2.25 6.38
C ALA A 57 10.33 2.99 7.56
N LYS A 58 9.71 2.98 8.74
CA LYS A 58 10.33 3.44 9.98
C LYS A 58 10.91 2.26 10.75
N LEU A 59 12.22 2.23 10.95
CA LEU A 59 12.95 1.21 11.72
C LEU A 59 13.41 1.84 13.06
N GLY A 60 12.66 1.59 14.12
CA GLY A 60 12.86 2.30 15.40
C GLY A 60 12.59 3.79 15.23
N SER A 61 13.58 4.64 15.50
CA SER A 61 13.51 6.09 15.29
C SER A 61 13.92 6.54 13.87
N ARG A 62 14.53 5.66 13.07
CA ARG A 62 15.10 6.01 11.75
C ARG A 62 14.13 5.74 10.62
N TRP A 63 13.93 6.75 9.78
CA TRP A 63 13.22 6.60 8.51
C TRP A 63 14.16 6.13 7.42
N THR A 64 13.72 5.13 6.65
CA THR A 64 14.35 4.74 5.39
C THR A 64 13.31 4.80 4.28
N SER A 65 13.74 5.12 3.06
CA SER A 65 12.86 5.15 1.90
C SER A 65 13.64 4.89 0.62
N ASN A 66 13.00 4.27 -0.35
CA ASN A 66 13.53 4.10 -1.70
C ASN A 66 12.51 4.59 -2.73
N GLN A 67 13.00 5.18 -3.82
CA GLN A 67 12.20 5.49 -5.00
C GLN A 67 12.25 4.33 -5.97
N GLN A 68 11.13 4.04 -6.61
CA GLN A 68 10.97 2.97 -7.59
C GLN A 68 9.85 3.32 -8.57
N LYS A 69 9.79 2.57 -9.66
CA LYS A 69 8.66 2.64 -10.59
C LYS A 69 7.46 1.91 -10.01
N LEU A 70 6.28 2.48 -10.23
CA LEU A 70 4.99 1.84 -10.09
C LEU A 70 4.34 1.81 -11.47
N ILE A 71 4.08 0.62 -11.98
CA ILE A 71 3.44 0.42 -13.27
C ILE A 71 2.03 -0.10 -13.04
N LEU A 72 1.05 0.47 -13.74
CA LEU A 72 -0.32 0.01 -13.74
C LEU A 72 -0.51 -1.03 -14.85
N GLU A 73 -1.03 -2.20 -14.49
CA GLU A 73 -1.30 -3.28 -15.43
C GLU A 73 -2.79 -3.64 -15.43
N ILE A 74 -3.27 -4.04 -16.60
CA ILE A 74 -4.60 -4.62 -16.80
C ILE A 74 -4.41 -6.14 -16.90
N THR A 75 -5.14 -6.89 -16.09
CA THR A 75 -5.16 -8.36 -16.17
C THR A 75 -6.59 -8.87 -16.35
N GLY A 76 -6.76 -10.04 -16.96
CA GLY A 76 -8.09 -10.60 -17.26
C GLY A 76 -8.95 -9.70 -18.14
N GLU A 77 -10.26 -9.84 -18.04
CA GLU A 77 -11.24 -8.99 -18.75
C GLU A 77 -11.56 -7.71 -17.98
N HIS A 78 -10.59 -7.19 -17.23
CA HIS A 78 -10.75 -5.92 -16.56
C HIS A 78 -10.59 -4.78 -17.55
N PRO A 79 -11.49 -3.80 -17.52
CA PRO A 79 -11.52 -2.80 -18.57
C PRO A 79 -10.70 -1.54 -18.22
N ALA A 80 -10.04 -1.54 -17.05
CA ALA A 80 -9.07 -0.55 -16.61
C ALA A 80 -8.03 -1.21 -15.67
N PRO A 81 -6.88 -0.55 -15.39
CA PRO A 81 -5.81 -1.16 -14.60
C PRO A 81 -6.25 -1.56 -13.20
N ASN A 82 -6.05 -2.82 -12.86
CA ASN A 82 -6.43 -3.45 -11.59
C ASN A 82 -5.23 -4.01 -10.83
N VAL A 83 -4.02 -3.93 -11.40
CA VAL A 83 -2.78 -4.46 -10.82
C VAL A 83 -1.73 -3.35 -10.68
N LEU A 84 -1.07 -3.33 -9.52
CA LEU A 84 0.00 -2.41 -9.16
C LEU A 84 1.33 -3.13 -9.20
N LYS A 85 2.14 -2.90 -10.22
CA LYS A 85 3.46 -3.52 -10.32
C LYS A 85 4.53 -2.65 -9.69
N PHE A 86 5.04 -3.10 -8.54
CA PHE A 86 6.15 -2.47 -7.84
C PHE A 86 6.87 -3.49 -6.96
N THR A 87 8.03 -3.14 -6.41
CA THR A 87 8.75 -3.95 -5.42
C THR A 87 8.23 -3.62 -4.03
N ARG A 88 7.34 -4.47 -3.48
CA ARG A 88 6.89 -4.34 -2.09
C ARG A 88 7.88 -4.89 -1.07
N LEU A 89 8.49 -6.03 -1.40
CA LEU A 89 9.50 -6.72 -0.59
C LEU A 89 10.77 -6.83 -1.43
N ARG A 90 11.91 -6.38 -0.87
CA ARG A 90 13.17 -6.26 -1.62
C ARG A 90 13.64 -7.59 -2.22
N ALA A 91 13.44 -8.69 -1.50
CA ALA A 91 13.85 -10.03 -1.93
C ALA A 91 13.04 -10.57 -3.13
N ASP A 92 11.81 -10.06 -3.30
CA ASP A 92 10.88 -10.56 -4.32
C ASP A 92 11.05 -9.84 -5.67
N GLY A 93 11.65 -8.65 -5.67
CA GLY A 93 11.70 -7.78 -6.85
C GLY A 93 10.33 -7.19 -7.20
N PRO A 94 10.17 -6.61 -8.41
CA PRO A 94 8.90 -6.02 -8.82
C PRO A 94 7.90 -7.11 -9.19
N LEU A 95 6.75 -7.12 -8.51
CA LEU A 95 5.64 -8.05 -8.75
C LEU A 95 4.34 -7.28 -8.96
N GLY A 96 3.39 -7.90 -9.68
CA GLY A 96 2.05 -7.37 -9.85
C GLY A 96 1.22 -7.58 -8.58
N HIS A 97 0.73 -6.51 -7.98
CA HIS A 97 -0.04 -6.52 -6.74
C HIS A 97 -1.49 -6.09 -7.02
N PRO A 98 -2.46 -7.03 -7.04
CA PRO A 98 -3.85 -6.70 -7.33
C PRO A 98 -4.45 -5.70 -6.33
N LEU A 99 -5.14 -4.69 -6.84
CA LEU A 99 -5.96 -3.77 -6.06
C LEU A 99 -7.33 -4.42 -5.82
N LEU A 100 -7.55 -4.97 -4.63
CA LEU A 100 -8.79 -5.69 -4.29
C LEU A 100 -9.95 -4.74 -4.01
N TYR A 101 -9.66 -3.57 -3.44
CA TYR A 101 -10.66 -2.56 -3.14
C TYR A 101 -10.05 -1.16 -3.08
N SER A 102 -10.84 -0.15 -3.45
CA SER A 102 -10.50 1.25 -3.26
C SER A 102 -11.77 2.09 -3.23
N ASP A 103 -11.91 2.94 -2.23
CA ASP A 103 -12.93 4.00 -2.24
C ASP A 103 -12.49 5.23 -3.06
N TYR A 104 -11.23 5.23 -3.54
CA TYR A 104 -10.56 6.31 -4.26
C TYR A 104 -10.49 7.64 -3.51
N ASN A 105 -10.58 7.58 -2.18
CA ASN A 105 -10.59 8.75 -1.33
C ASN A 105 -9.73 8.53 -0.07
N LYS A 106 -10.10 7.57 0.78
CA LYS A 106 -9.46 7.36 2.08
C LYS A 106 -8.77 6.02 2.20
N CYS A 107 -9.23 4.99 1.48
CA CYS A 107 -8.87 3.62 1.76
C CYS A 107 -8.67 2.73 0.52
N HIS A 108 -7.63 1.91 0.56
CA HIS A 108 -7.28 0.96 -0.49
C HIS A 108 -6.83 -0.37 0.11
N ILE A 109 -7.18 -1.48 -0.52
CA ILE A 109 -6.76 -2.82 -0.13
C ILE A 109 -5.97 -3.41 -1.28
N VAL A 110 -4.71 -3.74 -1.02
CA VAL A 110 -3.81 -4.30 -2.02
C VAL A 110 -3.40 -5.69 -1.60
N ARG A 111 -3.56 -6.66 -2.49
CA ARG A 111 -2.98 -7.99 -2.36
C ARG A 111 -1.49 -7.91 -2.71
N ILE A 112 -0.65 -8.21 -1.73
CA ILE A 112 0.79 -8.27 -1.89
C ILE A 112 1.18 -9.69 -2.30
N MET A 113 1.72 -9.82 -3.50
CA MET A 113 2.28 -11.05 -4.02
C MET A 113 3.68 -11.25 -3.46
N LYS A 114 4.01 -12.49 -3.10
CA LYS A 114 5.36 -12.92 -2.73
C LYS A 114 5.91 -13.83 -3.81
N LYS A 115 7.22 -13.75 -4.04
CA LYS A 115 7.84 -14.62 -5.05
C LYS A 115 7.74 -16.07 -4.59
N ASN A 116 7.37 -16.97 -5.51
CA ASN A 116 7.22 -18.42 -5.26
C ASN A 116 6.23 -18.76 -4.12
N SER A 117 5.20 -17.95 -3.94
CA SER A 117 4.16 -18.20 -2.93
C SER A 117 2.80 -17.95 -3.54
N GLU A 118 1.89 -18.89 -3.32
CA GLU A 118 0.47 -18.76 -3.65
C GLU A 118 -0.31 -18.10 -2.50
N ASP A 119 0.34 -17.85 -1.37
CA ASP A 119 -0.29 -17.22 -0.22
C ASP A 119 -0.63 -15.77 -0.53
N TYR A 120 -1.87 -15.44 -0.22
CA TYR A 120 -2.40 -14.12 -0.43
C TYR A 120 -2.31 -13.31 0.85
N VAL A 121 -1.34 -12.41 0.89
CA VAL A 121 -1.20 -11.46 1.99
C VAL A 121 -1.62 -10.08 1.53
N CYS A 122 -2.05 -9.23 2.45
CA CYS A 122 -2.61 -7.92 2.11
C CYS A 122 -2.01 -6.79 2.92
N ASP A 123 -2.06 -5.60 2.33
CA ASP A 123 -1.91 -4.31 3.00
C ASP A 123 -3.24 -3.53 2.90
N LEU A 124 -3.72 -3.03 4.05
CA LEU A 124 -4.77 -2.01 4.16
C LEU A 124 -4.08 -0.64 4.19
N LEU A 125 -4.29 0.15 3.13
CA LEU A 125 -3.70 1.47 2.95
C LEU A 125 -4.74 2.54 3.28
N LEU A 126 -4.35 3.52 4.10
CA LEU A 126 -5.13 4.72 4.36
C LEU A 126 -4.38 5.97 3.89
N THR A 127 -5.09 6.99 3.42
CA THR A 127 -4.48 8.30 3.16
C THR A 127 -3.89 8.92 4.44
N ASN A 128 -3.04 9.92 4.28
CA ASN A 128 -2.30 10.54 5.37
C ASN A 128 -3.19 11.01 6.53
N GLU A 129 -4.33 11.59 6.22
CA GLU A 129 -5.31 12.08 7.17
C GLU A 129 -6.09 10.91 7.79
N ALA A 130 -6.60 9.99 6.96
CA ALA A 130 -7.39 8.84 7.41
C ALA A 130 -6.59 7.87 8.30
N ALA A 131 -5.27 7.75 8.10
CA ALA A 131 -4.43 6.84 8.88
C ALA A 131 -4.39 7.16 10.39
N LYS A 132 -4.65 8.43 10.75
CA LYS A 132 -4.69 8.90 12.14
C LYS A 132 -5.93 8.42 12.90
N GLU A 133 -6.93 7.96 12.17
CA GLU A 133 -8.20 7.45 12.69
C GLU A 133 -8.32 5.93 12.49
N SER A 134 -9.47 5.38 12.84
CA SER A 134 -9.85 4.01 12.45
C SER A 134 -10.15 3.95 10.96
N PRO A 135 -9.87 2.81 10.28
CA PRO A 135 -10.29 2.62 8.89
C PRO A 135 -11.80 2.86 8.71
N PRO A 136 -12.24 3.41 7.56
CA PRO A 136 -13.66 3.47 7.23
C PRO A 136 -14.30 2.08 7.30
N THR A 137 -15.51 1.97 7.87
CA THR A 137 -16.18 0.69 8.14
C THR A 137 -16.22 -0.24 6.92
N ASP A 138 -16.66 0.27 5.77
CA ASP A 138 -16.74 -0.53 4.53
C ASP A 138 -15.36 -1.05 4.06
N CYS A 139 -14.28 -0.31 4.34
CA CYS A 139 -12.94 -0.76 4.02
C CYS A 139 -12.45 -1.84 5.00
N GLU A 140 -12.75 -1.70 6.28
CA GLU A 140 -12.43 -2.70 7.31
C GLU A 140 -13.17 -4.03 7.05
N GLU A 141 -14.45 -3.96 6.69
CA GLU A 141 -15.26 -5.12 6.34
C GLU A 141 -14.71 -5.84 5.10
N LYS A 142 -14.38 -5.09 4.05
CA LYS A 142 -13.76 -5.64 2.83
C LYS A 142 -12.37 -6.19 3.09
N PHE A 143 -11.59 -5.59 3.99
CA PHE A 143 -10.29 -6.14 4.38
C PHE A 143 -10.45 -7.49 5.06
N THR A 144 -11.33 -7.58 6.05
CA THR A 144 -11.65 -8.84 6.71
C THR A 144 -12.14 -9.91 5.73
N LYS A 145 -12.99 -9.52 4.77
CA LYS A 145 -13.57 -10.43 3.77
C LYS A 145 -12.54 -10.93 2.75
N TYR A 146 -11.69 -10.05 2.22
CA TYR A 146 -10.81 -10.36 1.09
C TYR A 146 -9.40 -10.80 1.50
N CYS A 147 -9.00 -10.52 2.74
CA CYS A 147 -7.64 -10.74 3.23
C CYS A 147 -7.65 -11.71 4.41
N PRO A 148 -7.67 -13.03 4.15
CA PRO A 148 -7.61 -14.03 5.20
C PRO A 148 -6.29 -13.93 5.98
N GLY A 149 -6.34 -14.33 7.25
CA GLY A 149 -5.20 -14.28 8.18
C GLY A 149 -5.38 -13.25 9.30
N THR A 150 -4.46 -13.26 10.27
CA THR A 150 -4.53 -12.36 11.43
C THR A 150 -4.05 -10.95 11.04
N PRO A 151 -4.90 -9.92 11.18
CA PRO A 151 -4.48 -8.54 10.96
C PRO A 151 -3.43 -8.12 11.99
N ILE A 152 -2.37 -7.47 11.50
CA ILE A 152 -1.33 -6.84 12.30
C ILE A 152 -1.46 -5.35 12.08
N GLU A 153 -1.68 -4.59 13.16
CA GLU A 153 -1.69 -3.13 13.09
C GLU A 153 -0.26 -2.59 12.91
N VAL A 154 -0.07 -1.78 11.88
CA VAL A 154 1.23 -1.28 11.43
C VAL A 154 1.39 0.22 11.73
N TYR A 155 0.37 1.03 11.41
CA TYR A 155 0.38 2.46 11.70
C TYR A 155 -0.30 2.76 13.04
N LYS A 156 0.42 3.42 13.93
CA LYS A 156 -0.08 3.97 15.19
C LYS A 156 0.00 5.50 15.17
N ALA A 157 -0.79 6.17 16.02
CA ALA A 157 -0.73 7.62 16.11
C ALA A 157 0.69 8.11 16.47
N GLY A 158 1.19 9.14 15.77
CA GLY A 158 2.54 9.67 15.94
C GLY A 158 3.63 8.94 15.14
N CYS A 159 3.27 7.93 14.36
CA CYS A 159 4.20 7.27 13.45
C CYS A 159 4.80 8.25 12.43
N ASP A 160 4.01 9.23 11.98
CA ASP A 160 4.37 10.32 11.06
C ASP A 160 5.32 11.38 11.66
N LYS A 161 5.46 11.42 12.98
CA LYS A 161 6.36 12.37 13.67
C LYS A 161 7.83 11.93 13.56
N PRO A 162 8.78 12.86 13.40
CA PRO A 162 10.20 12.56 13.62
C PRO A 162 10.39 12.07 15.07
N GLY A 163 11.29 11.12 15.29
CA GLY A 163 11.62 10.71 16.66
C GLY A 163 12.14 11.93 17.42
N THR A 164 11.58 12.23 18.58
CA THR A 164 12.11 13.23 19.49
C THR A 164 13.54 12.82 19.83
N LYS A 165 14.52 13.67 19.50
CA LYS A 165 15.84 13.58 20.09
C LYS A 165 15.65 13.90 21.58
N THR A 166 15.82 12.92 22.46
CA THR A 166 15.97 13.20 23.88
C THR A 166 17.25 14.04 24.04
N PRO A 167 17.21 15.17 24.79
CA PRO A 167 18.39 16.00 25.05
C PRO A 167 19.55 15.22 25.68
#